data_AF-A0A442UJ17-F1
#
_entry.id   AF-A0A442UJ17-F1
#
_cell.length_a   1.000
_cell.length_b   1.000
_cell.length_c   1.000
_cell.angle_alpha   90.00
_cell.angle_beta   90.00
_cell.angle_gamma   90.00
#
_symmetry.space_group_name_H-M   'P 1'
#
loop_
_entity.id
_entity.type
_entity.pdbx_description
1 polymer ?
#
loop_
_entity_poly.entity_id
_entity_poly.type
_entity_poly.pdbx_seq_one_letter_code
_entity_poly.pdbx_strand_id
1 'polypeptide(L)'
;MNALSRIITAEAVAVTRLGNPSQDYASQQRRLTAMATMTGMRGFSVPPIEPKTDAQGLTRGDRKRVARAASSAKVSETRAPQFMHSAARRKLEAA
;
A
#
# COMPACT_ATOMS: atom_id res chain seq x y z
N MET A 1 -22.53 7.33 27.36
CA MET A 1 -22.10 8.62 26.79
C MET A 1 -22.99 9.73 27.34
N ASN A 2 -22.40 10.78 27.92
CA ASN A 2 -23.14 11.98 28.32
C ASN A 2 -23.50 12.84 27.08
N ALA A 3 -24.45 13.76 27.20
CA ALA A 3 -24.91 14.58 26.07
C ALA A 3 -23.76 15.36 25.39
N LEU A 4 -22.85 15.91 26.19
CA LEU A 4 -21.67 16.64 25.69
C LEU A 4 -20.75 15.75 24.85
N SER A 5 -20.47 14.53 25.30
CA SER A 5 -19.65 13.58 24.53
C SER A 5 -20.28 13.26 23.17
N ARG A 6 -21.62 13.17 23.09
CA ARG A 6 -22.31 12.91 21.81
C ARG A 6 -22.12 14.07 20.84
N ILE A 7 -22.26 15.31 21.31
CA ILE A 7 -22.06 16.52 20.50
C ILE A 7 -20.61 16.57 20.00
N ILE A 8 -19.64 16.39 20.89
CA ILE A 8 -18.20 16.40 20.52
C ILE A 8 -17.90 15.31 19.49
N THR A 9 -18.43 14.09 19.67
CA THR A 9 -18.21 13.00 18.70
C THR A 9 -18.87 13.28 17.35
N ALA A 10 -20.06 13.87 17.33
CA ALA A 10 -20.76 14.22 16.09
C ALA A 10 -19.98 15.29 15.31
N GLU A 11 -19.45 16.31 16.00
CA GLU A 11 -18.59 17.32 15.39
C GLU A 11 -17.27 16.74 14.87
N ALA A 12 -16.61 15.89 15.66
CA ALA A 12 -15.37 15.23 15.25
C ALA A 12 -15.59 14.39 13.98
N VAL A 13 -16.71 13.66 13.90
CA VAL A 13 -17.10 12.88 12.72
C VAL A 13 -17.36 13.78 11.51
N ALA A 14 -18.03 14.92 11.70
CA ALA A 14 -18.32 15.86 10.61
C ALA A 14 -17.05 16.49 10.02
N VAL A 15 -16.03 16.73 10.85
CA VAL A 15 -14.75 17.33 10.44
C VAL A 15 -13.82 16.31 9.78
N THR A 16 -13.80 15.06 10.26
CA THR A 16 -12.84 14.03 9.81
C THR A 16 -13.30 13.20 8.62
N ARG A 17 -14.63 13.03 8.40
CA ARG A 17 -15.12 12.25 7.24
C ARG A 17 -14.94 13.02 5.93
N LEU A 18 -14.39 12.32 4.94
CA LEU A 18 -14.33 12.79 3.56
C LEU A 18 -15.74 12.84 2.95
N GLY A 19 -16.00 13.82 2.10
CA GLY A 19 -17.26 13.95 1.35
C GLY A 19 -18.39 14.68 2.06
N ASN A 20 -18.26 15.02 3.35
CA ASN A 20 -19.26 15.87 4.02
C ASN A 20 -19.10 17.34 3.59
N PRO A 21 -20.16 18.03 3.13
CA PRO A 21 -20.07 19.45 2.83
C PRO A 21 -19.72 20.25 4.09
N SER A 22 -18.95 21.33 3.92
CA SER A 22 -18.69 22.29 5.00
C SER A 22 -19.98 23.05 5.28
N GLN A 23 -20.37 23.16 6.56
CA GLN A 23 -21.59 23.87 6.96
C GLN A 23 -21.34 25.38 7.08
N ASP A 24 -20.10 25.76 7.40
CA ASP A 24 -19.67 27.13 7.66
C ASP A 24 -18.16 27.27 7.41
N TYR A 25 -17.66 28.51 7.38
CA TYR A 25 -16.22 28.78 7.20
C TYR A 25 -15.37 28.17 8.32
N ALA A 26 -15.88 28.21 9.57
CA ALA A 26 -15.14 27.67 10.69
C ALA A 26 -15.02 26.13 10.63
N SER A 27 -16.03 25.40 10.16
CA SER A 27 -15.90 23.95 9.92
C SER A 27 -14.93 23.63 8.80
N GLN A 28 -14.86 24.46 7.76
CA GLN A 28 -13.86 24.31 6.71
C GLN A 28 -12.45 24.47 7.28
N GLN A 29 -12.20 25.52 8.09
CA GLN A 29 -10.89 25.75 8.70
C GLN A 29 -10.49 24.61 9.65
N ARG A 30 -11.42 24.15 10.50
CA ARG A 30 -11.20 22.99 11.38
C ARG A 30 -10.81 21.73 10.59
N ARG A 31 -11.46 21.50 9.44
CA ARG A 31 -11.15 20.37 8.56
C ARG A 31 -9.76 20.50 7.93
N LEU A 32 -9.38 21.68 7.46
CA LEU A 32 -8.04 21.93 6.93
C LEU A 32 -6.98 21.67 8.01
N THR A 33 -7.18 22.14 9.23
CA THR A 33 -6.27 21.89 10.36
C THR A 33 -6.22 20.40 10.72
N ALA A 34 -7.36 19.71 10.78
CA ALA A 34 -7.40 18.27 11.06
C ALA A 34 -6.66 17.45 9.98
N MET A 35 -6.86 17.76 8.70
CA MET A 35 -6.17 17.07 7.61
C MET A 35 -4.67 17.39 7.56
N ALA A 36 -4.29 18.64 7.85
CA ALA A 36 -2.89 19.04 7.96
C ALA A 36 -2.20 18.32 9.12
N THR A 37 -2.83 18.22 10.29
CA THR A 37 -2.27 17.49 11.44
C THR A 37 -2.15 15.98 11.17
N MET A 38 -3.13 15.37 10.51
CA MET A 38 -3.06 13.95 10.10
C MET A 38 -1.90 13.66 9.13
N THR A 39 -1.51 14.64 8.31
CA THR A 39 -0.38 14.54 7.38
C THR A 39 0.94 15.03 7.99
N GLY A 40 0.98 15.34 9.28
CA GLY A 40 2.17 15.88 9.96
C GLY A 40 2.58 17.26 9.42
N MET A 41 1.60 18.06 8.99
CA MET A 41 1.77 19.36 8.32
C MET A 41 2.54 19.29 6.99
N ARG A 42 2.76 18.09 6.45
CA ARG A 42 3.44 17.88 5.16
C ARG A 42 2.48 18.00 3.97
N GLY A 43 1.19 18.23 4.24
CA GLY A 43 0.12 18.24 3.24
C GLY A 43 -0.13 16.84 2.66
N PHE A 44 -1.16 16.73 1.83
CA PHE A 44 -1.28 15.57 0.95
C PHE A 44 -0.24 15.69 -0.14
N SER A 45 0.82 14.87 -0.06
CA SER A 45 1.79 14.77 -1.13
C SER A 45 1.08 14.27 -2.39
N VAL A 46 1.17 15.04 -3.47
CA VAL A 46 0.93 14.52 -4.81
C VAL A 46 2.04 13.51 -5.06
N PRO A 47 1.74 12.21 -5.28
CA PRO A 47 2.77 11.27 -5.66
C PRO A 47 3.39 11.73 -6.99
N PRO A 48 4.70 11.50 -7.21
CA PRO A 48 5.31 11.82 -8.49
C PRO A 48 4.59 11.08 -9.62
N ILE A 49 4.39 11.76 -10.76
CA ILE A 49 3.70 11.20 -11.94
C ILE A 49 4.37 9.90 -12.38
N GLU A 50 5.70 9.88 -12.35
CA GLU A 50 6.49 8.72 -12.68
C GLU A 50 7.09 8.07 -11.42
N PRO A 51 7.15 6.73 -11.34
CA PRO A 51 7.80 6.05 -10.24
C PRO A 51 9.29 6.36 -10.20
N LYS A 52 9.82 6.62 -8.99
CA LYS A 52 11.25 6.81 -8.79
C LYS A 52 12.04 5.58 -9.29
N THR A 53 13.01 5.82 -10.15
CA THR A 53 14.00 4.84 -10.62
C THR A 53 15.27 4.89 -9.76
N ASP A 54 16.00 3.78 -9.72
CA ASP A 54 17.33 3.70 -9.11
C ASP A 54 18.45 4.06 -10.12
N ALA A 55 19.70 3.93 -9.70
CA ALA A 55 20.87 4.21 -10.55
C ALA A 55 20.95 3.29 -11.78
N GLN A 56 20.23 2.16 -11.75
CA GLN A 56 20.11 1.18 -12.82
C GLN A 56 18.89 1.43 -13.71
N GLY A 57 18.13 2.51 -13.45
CA GLY A 57 16.91 2.85 -14.19
C GLY A 57 15.70 1.99 -13.84
N LEU A 58 15.76 1.16 -12.80
CA LEU A 58 14.68 0.23 -12.44
C LEU A 58 13.76 0.84 -11.39
N THR A 59 12.45 0.68 -11.58
CA THR A 59 11.49 1.00 -10.53
C THR A 59 11.53 -0.06 -9.43
N ARG A 60 10.98 0.27 -8.25
CA ARG A 60 10.73 -0.74 -7.19
C ARG A 60 9.88 -1.92 -7.72
N GLY A 61 8.94 -1.66 -8.63
CA GLY A 61 8.11 -2.67 -9.25
C GLY A 61 8.92 -3.64 -10.10
N ASP A 62 9.85 -3.11 -10.89
CA ASP A 62 10.72 -3.91 -11.77
C ASP A 62 11.65 -4.79 -10.95
N ARG A 63 12.28 -4.25 -9.90
CA ARG A 63 13.10 -5.07 -8.99
C ARG A 63 12.31 -6.23 -8.38
N LYS A 64 11.04 -6.01 -8.02
CA LYS A 64 10.17 -7.07 -7.50
C LYS A 64 9.83 -8.11 -8.59
N ARG A 65 9.62 -7.69 -9.83
CA ARG A 65 9.40 -8.60 -10.97
C ARG A 65 10.63 -9.44 -11.26
N VAL A 66 11.81 -8.82 -11.29
CA VAL A 66 13.10 -9.52 -11.49
C VAL A 66 13.33 -10.55 -10.38
N ALA A 67 13.15 -10.17 -9.10
CA ALA A 67 13.29 -11.09 -7.98
C ALA A 67 12.33 -12.29 -8.07
N ARG A 68 11.08 -12.05 -8.48
CA ARG A 68 10.09 -13.12 -8.72
C ARG A 68 10.48 -14.01 -9.89
N ALA A 69 10.99 -13.44 -10.97
CA ALA A 69 11.46 -14.21 -12.12
C ALA A 69 12.63 -15.11 -11.71
N ALA A 70 13.60 -14.58 -10.96
CA ALA A 70 14.72 -15.35 -10.42
C ALA A 70 14.26 -16.47 -9.47
N SER A 71 13.30 -16.20 -8.59
CA SER A 71 12.77 -17.23 -7.67
C SER A 71 11.91 -18.27 -8.37
N SER A 72 11.25 -17.91 -9.48
CA SER A 72 10.35 -18.79 -10.25
C SER A 72 11.06 -19.47 -11.42
N ALA A 73 12.29 -19.08 -11.74
CA ALA A 73 13.11 -19.70 -12.77
C ALA A 73 13.41 -21.15 -12.38
N LYS A 74 12.53 -22.04 -12.84
CA LYS A 74 12.55 -23.51 -12.84
C LYS A 74 13.74 -24.14 -12.12
N VAL A 75 13.66 -24.14 -10.81
CA VAL A 75 14.54 -24.90 -9.91
C VAL A 75 14.36 -26.42 -10.08
N SER A 76 13.34 -26.86 -10.82
CA SER A 76 12.91 -28.26 -10.91
C SER A 76 13.53 -29.09 -12.03
N GLU A 77 14.23 -28.51 -13.02
CA GLU A 77 14.57 -29.26 -14.25
C GLU A 77 16.05 -29.68 -14.36
N THR A 78 16.97 -29.07 -13.60
CA THR A 78 18.42 -29.33 -13.71
C THR A 78 19.11 -29.73 -12.40
N ARG A 79 18.35 -30.08 -11.36
CA ARG A 79 18.90 -30.49 -10.06
C ARG A 79 18.83 -32.00 -9.89
N ALA A 80 19.77 -32.56 -9.14
CA ALA A 80 19.73 -33.96 -8.73
C ALA A 80 18.37 -34.29 -8.09
N PRO A 81 17.82 -35.50 -8.28
CA PRO A 81 16.46 -35.86 -7.88
C PRO A 81 16.14 -35.53 -6.41
N GLN A 82 17.13 -35.66 -5.52
CA GLN A 82 17.03 -35.34 -4.10
C GLN A 82 16.64 -33.87 -3.80
N PHE A 83 16.92 -32.94 -4.71
CA PHE A 83 16.60 -31.51 -4.57
C PHE A 83 15.40 -31.07 -5.42
N MET A 84 14.76 -32.00 -6.13
CA MET A 84 13.57 -31.72 -6.91
C MET A 84 12.31 -31.70 -6.02
N HIS A 85 11.39 -30.80 -6.36
CA HIS A 85 10.06 -30.78 -5.77
C HIS A 85 9.34 -32.12 -6.01
N SER A 86 8.56 -32.61 -5.04
CA SER A 86 7.93 -33.94 -5.09
C SER A 86 7.10 -34.17 -6.35
N ALA A 87 6.37 -33.14 -6.81
CA ALA A 87 5.60 -33.18 -8.05
C ALA A 87 6.47 -33.37 -9.32
N ALA A 88 7.68 -32.82 -9.36
CA ALA A 88 8.59 -32.99 -10.49
C ALA A 88 9.22 -34.40 -10.49
N ARG A 89 9.56 -34.93 -9.31
CA ARG A 89 10.04 -36.32 -9.16
C ARG A 89 9.04 -37.34 -9.67
N ARG A 90 7.76 -37.23 -9.27
CA ARG A 90 6.70 -38.14 -9.73
C ARG A 90 6.51 -38.15 -11.25
N LYS A 91 6.75 -37.01 -11.92
CA LYS A 91 6.67 -36.93 -13.39
C LYS A 91 7.83 -37.64 -14.07
N LEU A 92 9.02 -37.63 -13.48
CA LEU A 92 10.19 -38.38 -13.96
C LEU A 92 10.02 -39.89 -13.77
N GLU A 93 9.40 -40.32 -12.66
CA GLU A 93 9.12 -41.74 -12.39
C GLU A 93 7.99 -42.32 -13.26
N ALA A 94 7.11 -41.46 -13.78
CA ALA A 94 5.97 -41.83 -14.61
C ALA A 94 6.25 -41.80 -16.13
N ALA A 95 7.46 -41.38 -16.54
CA ALA A 95 7.93 -41.34 -17.92
C ALA A 95 8.89 -42.52 -18.18
#